data_AF-A0A930BV05-F1
#
_entry.id   AF-A0A930BV05-F1
#
_cell.length_a   1.000
_cell.length_b   1.000
_cell.length_c   1.000
_cell.angle_alpha   90.00
_cell.angle_beta   90.00
_cell.angle_gamma   90.00
#
_symmetry.space_group_name_H-M   'P 1'
#
loop_
_entity.id
_entity.type
_entity.pdbx_description
1 polymer ?
#
loop_
_entity_poly.entity_id
_entity_poly.type
_entity_poly.pdbx_seq_one_letter_code
_entity_poly.pdbx_strand_id
1 'polypeptide(L)' 'YLEEAEALCNRIALMKQGRVVALDTTANLMAAHPGASLEEVFVRTLQS' A
#
# COMPACT_ATOMS: atom_id res chain seq x y z
N TYR A 1 -8.07 -2.06 -10.10
CA TYR A 1 -8.50 -2.31 -8.71
C TYR A 1 -7.59 -1.62 -7.69
N LEU A 2 -6.26 -1.84 -7.67
CA LEU A 2 -5.38 -1.08 -6.76
C LEU A 2 -5.38 0.43 -7.05
N GLU A 3 -5.41 0.84 -8.32
CA GLU A 3 -5.58 2.27 -8.69
C GLU A 3 -6.86 2.90 -8.10
N GLU A 4 -7.95 2.13 -8.00
CA GLU A 4 -9.20 2.60 -7.38
C GLU A 4 -9.02 2.74 -5.86
N ALA A 5 -8.31 1.79 -5.21
CA ALA A 5 -7.97 1.92 -3.79
C ALA A 5 -7.05 3.11 -3.53
N GLU A 6 -6.12 3.39 -4.45
CA GLU A 6 -5.25 4.58 -4.38
C GLU A 6 -6.07 5.87 -4.49
N ALA A 7 -7.07 5.90 -5.38
CA ALA A 7 -7.91 7.08 -5.60
C ALA A 7 -9.03 7.27 -4.55
N LEU A 8 -9.55 6.18 -3.97
CA LEU A 8 -10.79 6.20 -3.19
C LEU A 8 -10.62 5.84 -1.72
N CYS A 9 -9.54 5.14 -1.33
CA CYS A 9 -9.32 4.77 0.07
C CYS A 9 -8.45 5.78 0.79
N ASN A 10 -8.87 6.18 1.99
CA ASN A 10 -8.07 7.06 2.85
C ASN A 10 -6.96 6.29 3.59
N ARG A 11 -7.15 4.99 3.82
CA ARG A 11 -6.22 4.11 4.55
C ARG A 11 -6.20 2.74 3.90
N ILE A 12 -5.03 2.10 3.93
CA ILE A 12 -4.81 0.78 3.34
C ILE A 12 -4.08 -0.10 4.35
N ALA A 13 -4.57 -1.32 4.50
CA ALA A 13 -3.91 -2.40 5.24
C ALA A 13 -3.27 -3.37 4.23
N LEU A 14 -1.95 -3.56 4.32
CA LEU A 14 -1.24 -4.59 3.58
C LEU A 14 -1.12 -5.84 4.47
N MET A 15 -1.51 -6.99 3.93
CA MET A 15 -1.55 -8.24 4.69
C MET A 15 -0.71 -9.33 4.03
N LYS A 16 0.07 -10.05 4.84
CA LYS A 16 0.86 -11.23 4.45
C LYS A 16 0.51 -12.37 5.40
N GLN A 17 0.09 -13.51 4.85
CA GLN A 17 -0.21 -14.73 5.64
C GLN A 17 -1.17 -14.47 6.82
N GLY A 18 -2.24 -13.71 6.57
CA GLY A 18 -3.25 -13.39 7.59
C GLY A 18 -2.82 -12.36 8.65
N ARG A 19 -1.65 -11.73 8.49
CA ARG A 19 -1.16 -10.68 9.40
C ARG A 19 -1.05 -9.35 8.67
N VAL A 20 -1.43 -8.27 9.34
CA VAL A 20 -1.21 -6.90 8.85
C VAL A 20 0.28 -6.58 9.00
N VAL A 21 0.94 -6.29 7.89
CA VAL A 21 2.37 -5.94 7.84
C VAL A 21 2.59 -4.44 7.63
N ALA A 22 1.61 -3.72 7.09
CA ALA A 22 1.57 -2.26 7.05
C ALA A 22 0.11 -1.79 7.15
N LEU A 23 -0.11 -0.69 7.88
CA LEU A 23 -1.42 -0.03 7.96
C LEU A 23 -1.21 1.46 8.16
N ASP A 24 -1.50 2.25 7.14
CA ASP A 24 -1.37 3.71 7.20
C ASP A 24 -2.38 4.37 6.24
N THR A 25 -2.33 5.70 6.15
CA THR A 25 -3.00 6.45 5.10
C THR A 25 -2.38 6.14 3.74
N THR A 26 -3.19 6.18 2.68
CA THR A 26 -2.71 6.00 1.31
C THR A 26 -1.61 7.01 0.99
N ALA A 27 -1.79 8.28 1.39
CA ALA A 27 -0.78 9.32 1.22
C ALA A 27 0.57 8.97 1.88
N ASN A 28 0.56 8.43 3.10
CA ASN A 28 1.80 8.05 3.80
C ASN A 28 2.48 6.83 3.17
N LEU A 29 1.71 5.82 2.73
CA LEU A 29 2.26 4.65 2.05
C LEU A 29 2.95 5.02 0.74
N MET A 30 2.36 5.96 0.00
CA MET A 30 2.93 6.50 -1.25
C MET A 30 4.12 7.44 -0.97
N ALA A 31 4.05 8.25 0.09
CA ALA A 31 5.16 9.14 0.47
C ALA A 31 6.43 8.38 0.88
N ALA A 32 6.28 7.18 1.45
CA ALA A 32 7.41 6.29 1.73
C ALA A 32 8.07 5.73 0.45
N HIS A 33 7.40 5.82 -0.70
CA HIS A 33 7.85 5.31 -1.99
C HIS A 33 7.60 6.34 -3.12
N PRO A 34 8.33 7.46 -3.15
CA PRO A 34 8.08 8.54 -4.10
C PRO A 34 8.13 8.06 -5.56
N GLY A 35 7.08 8.34 -6.31
CA GLY A 35 6.97 7.99 -7.74
C GLY A 35 6.59 6.53 -8.02
N ALA A 36 6.41 5.70 -6.99
CA ALA A 36 5.89 4.36 -7.13
C ALA A 36 4.37 4.36 -7.25
N SER A 37 3.79 3.38 -7.92
CA SER A 37 2.34 3.11 -7.86
C SER A 37 2.00 2.31 -6.59
N LEU A 38 0.72 2.29 -6.19
CA LEU A 38 0.30 1.45 -5.06
C LEU A 38 0.59 -0.05 -5.30
N GLU A 39 0.59 -0.50 -6.55
CA GLU A 39 0.97 -1.87 -6.92
C GLU A 39 2.45 -2.15 -6.62
N GLU A 40 3.35 -1.23 -6.94
CA GLU A 40 4.77 -1.37 -6.63
C GLU A 40 5.02 -1.38 -5.11
N VAL A 41 4.32 -0.52 -4.36
CA VAL A 41 4.38 -0.49 -2.89
C VAL A 41 3.93 -1.83 -2.31
N PHE A 42 2.84 -2.39 -2.83
CA PHE A 42 2.34 -3.71 -2.43
C PHE A 42 3.37 -4.81 -2.67
N VAL A 43 3.95 -4.86 -3.87
CA VAL A 43 4.96 -5.88 -4.23
C VAL A 43 6.18 -5.78 -3.32
N ARG A 44 6.73 -4.57 -3.12
CA ARG A 44 7.89 -4.35 -2.26
C ARG A 44 7.63 -4.76 -0.81
N THR A 45 6.47 -4.38 -0.27
CA THR A 45 6.11 -4.65 1.13
C THR A 45 5.82 -6.13 1.38
N LEU A 46 5.31 -6.86 0.39
CA LEU A 46 5.00 -8.28 0.54
C LEU A 46 6.16 -9.21 0.18
N GLN A 47 7.15 -8.72 -0.56
CA GLN A 47 8.35 -9.49 -0.90
C GLN A 47 9.48 -9.36 0.14
N SER A 48 9.42 -8.38 1.06
CA SER A 48 10.26 -8.33 2.26
C SER A 48 9.86 -9.38 3.30
#